data_AF-A0A6P2BUI1-F1
#
_entry.id   AF-A0A6P2BUI1-F1
#
_cell.length_a   1.000
_cell.length_b   1.000
_cell.length_c   1.000
_cell.angle_alpha   90.00
_cell.angle_beta   90.00
_cell.angle_gamma   90.00
#
_symmetry.space_group_name_H-M   'P 1'
#
loop_
_entity.id
_entity.type
_entity.pdbx_description
1 polymer ?
#
loop_
_entity_poly.entity_id
_entity_poly.type
_entity_poly.pdbx_seq_one_letter_code
_entity_poly.pdbx_strand_id
1 'polypeptide(L)'
;MEQPDLRLRAFVPAPPKTVYEALTDPAALRVWLAEHADVELPGKYEFWGRYTPDGAEPHQRVLYVDERTIRFAWTVDGVETTSEFRLDEEEDGTLVTLSQTDLPSFEAILADTAGARGALQTFWTLAIANLADYLAGRALTPKCDFTSADLRAEVVIDAAPEAVFESMTQTEQFCRWSGANVEIEPYVGGRFAMGGFDVDPGGVKFVEFEPGRKATLRFADGLTASWELEGSDGKTRLTSVQSGFDPANPPYPGWAGWLAGLAELRRYHELPGWTSIWRQIEVTGVPEEMFSADLG
;
A
#
# COMPACT_ATOMS: atom_id res chain seq x y z
N MET A 1 -17.54 -18.90 -11.08
CA MET A 1 -16.68 -17.75 -10.71
C MET A 1 -15.30 -18.32 -10.54
N GLU A 2 -14.34 -17.83 -11.30
CA GLU A 2 -12.93 -18.08 -11.02
C GLU A 2 -12.59 -17.47 -9.66
N GLN A 3 -11.68 -18.11 -8.93
CA GLN A 3 -11.18 -17.60 -7.64
C GLN A 3 -10.40 -16.31 -7.91
N PRO A 4 -10.57 -15.23 -7.12
CA PRO A 4 -9.87 -13.99 -7.38
C PRO A 4 -8.36 -14.14 -7.11
N ASP A 5 -7.54 -13.45 -7.90
CA ASP A 5 -6.08 -13.45 -7.75
C ASP A 5 -5.60 -12.56 -6.61
N LEU A 6 -6.41 -11.58 -6.24
CA LEU A 6 -6.19 -10.70 -5.10
C LEU A 6 -7.43 -10.74 -4.19
N ARG A 7 -7.21 -10.92 -2.90
CA ARG A 7 -8.22 -10.71 -1.87
C ARG A 7 -7.61 -9.98 -0.68
N LEU A 8 -8.13 -8.77 -0.42
CA LEU A 8 -7.78 -7.95 0.72
C LEU A 8 -8.98 -7.82 1.64
N ARG A 9 -8.80 -8.05 2.94
CA ARG A 9 -9.84 -7.82 3.96
C ARG A 9 -9.28 -6.88 5.00
N ALA A 10 -9.92 -5.75 5.18
CA ALA A 10 -9.50 -4.72 6.14
C ALA A 10 -10.68 -4.24 6.98
N PHE A 11 -10.44 -4.10 8.28
CA PHE A 11 -11.33 -3.40 9.18
C PHE A 11 -11.23 -1.89 8.96
N VAL A 12 -12.37 -1.21 8.89
CA VAL A 12 -12.45 0.27 8.90
C VAL A 12 -13.38 0.74 10.04
N PRO A 13 -13.05 1.83 10.74
CA PRO A 13 -13.74 2.25 11.96
C PRO A 13 -14.99 3.11 11.67
N ALA A 14 -15.87 2.61 10.79
CA ALA A 14 -17.11 3.27 10.42
C ALA A 14 -18.21 2.25 10.13
N PRO A 15 -19.50 2.58 10.34
CA PRO A 15 -20.60 1.67 10.04
C PRO A 15 -20.75 1.47 8.51
N PRO A 16 -21.30 0.32 8.05
CA PRO A 16 -21.30 -0.03 6.62
C PRO A 16 -21.92 1.03 5.72
N LYS A 17 -22.95 1.72 6.19
CA LYS A 17 -23.58 2.82 5.44
C LYS A 17 -22.60 3.96 5.14
N THR A 18 -21.83 4.39 6.15
CA THR A 18 -20.83 5.46 5.99
C THR A 18 -19.67 5.02 5.09
N VAL A 19 -19.27 3.75 5.19
CA VAL A 19 -18.25 3.17 4.29
C VAL A 19 -18.77 3.15 2.86
N TYR A 20 -20.01 2.71 2.65
CA TYR A 20 -20.66 2.69 1.33
C TYR A 20 -20.77 4.10 0.74
N GLU A 21 -21.15 5.09 1.54
CA GLU A 21 -21.15 6.50 1.13
C GLU A 21 -19.74 6.96 0.72
N ALA A 22 -18.68 6.62 1.48
CA ALA A 22 -17.30 6.95 1.12
C ALA A 22 -16.79 6.24 -0.15
N LEU A 23 -17.33 5.05 -0.45
CA LEU A 23 -17.07 4.33 -1.70
C LEU A 23 -17.83 4.92 -2.88
N THR A 24 -18.95 5.62 -2.67
CA THR A 24 -19.85 6.03 -3.76
C THR A 24 -19.98 7.53 -3.97
N ASP A 25 -19.49 8.34 -3.03
CA ASP A 25 -19.41 9.80 -3.16
C ASP A 25 -18.16 10.21 -3.97
N PRO A 26 -18.31 10.85 -5.15
CA PRO A 26 -17.18 11.36 -5.92
C PRO A 26 -16.28 12.31 -5.13
N ALA A 27 -16.81 13.07 -4.17
CA ALA A 27 -15.99 13.95 -3.35
C ALA A 27 -15.08 13.16 -2.42
N ALA A 28 -15.59 12.09 -1.78
CA ALA A 28 -14.79 11.19 -0.96
C ALA A 28 -13.73 10.45 -1.78
N LEU A 29 -14.09 9.89 -2.93
CA LEU A 29 -13.16 9.17 -3.81
C LEU A 29 -11.98 10.03 -4.27
N ARG A 30 -12.21 11.32 -4.56
CA ARG A 30 -11.13 12.27 -4.91
C ARG A 30 -10.18 12.58 -3.75
N VAL A 31 -10.57 12.28 -2.52
CA VAL A 31 -9.71 12.41 -1.34
C VAL A 31 -8.87 11.17 -1.17
N TRP A 32 -9.49 10.00 -1.03
CA TRP A 32 -8.78 8.78 -0.60
C TRP A 32 -8.28 7.87 -1.73
N LEU A 33 -8.94 7.86 -2.89
CA LEU A 33 -8.67 6.90 -3.98
C LEU A 33 -7.87 7.51 -5.13
N ALA A 34 -8.42 8.53 -5.81
CA ALA A 34 -7.96 8.98 -7.11
C ALA A 34 -7.89 10.52 -7.22
N GLU A 35 -7.37 11.03 -8.32
CA GLU A 35 -7.37 12.48 -8.61
C GLU A 35 -8.74 12.95 -9.11
N HIS A 36 -9.37 12.14 -9.95
CA HIS A 36 -10.69 12.36 -10.49
C HIS A 36 -11.58 11.16 -10.21
N ALA A 37 -12.87 11.44 -10.01
CA ALA A 37 -13.91 10.44 -9.83
C ALA A 37 -15.22 10.99 -10.36
N ASP A 38 -16.05 10.10 -10.91
CA ASP A 38 -17.41 10.40 -11.34
C ASP A 38 -18.29 9.17 -11.09
N VAL A 39 -19.35 9.35 -10.29
CA VAL A 39 -20.18 8.24 -9.81
C VAL A 39 -21.65 8.62 -9.95
N GLU A 40 -22.37 7.83 -10.75
CA GLU A 40 -23.82 7.90 -10.94
C GLU A 40 -24.35 6.46 -11.02
N LEU A 41 -24.41 5.81 -9.86
CA LEU A 41 -24.86 4.42 -9.77
C LEU A 41 -26.35 4.28 -10.14
N PRO A 42 -26.76 3.17 -10.77
CA PRO A 42 -25.96 1.99 -11.09
C PRO A 42 -25.19 2.09 -12.42
N GLY A 43 -25.23 3.24 -13.12
CA GLY A 43 -24.70 3.35 -14.48
C GLY A 43 -23.20 3.62 -14.57
N LYS A 44 -22.66 4.39 -13.63
CA LYS A 44 -21.29 4.94 -13.71
C LYS A 44 -20.58 4.84 -12.36
N TYR A 45 -19.34 4.36 -12.41
CA TYR A 45 -18.40 4.31 -11.28
C TYR A 45 -16.99 4.42 -11.86
N GLU A 46 -16.53 5.66 -12.05
CA GLU A 46 -15.30 5.97 -12.77
C GLU A 46 -14.32 6.70 -11.87
N PHE A 47 -13.04 6.35 -11.98
CA PHE A 47 -11.94 7.03 -11.31
C PHE A 47 -10.67 6.98 -12.17
N TRP A 48 -9.93 8.09 -12.20
CA TRP A 48 -8.76 8.26 -13.07
C TRP A 48 -7.86 9.39 -12.56
N GLY A 49 -6.86 9.73 -13.37
CA GLY A 49 -5.83 10.72 -13.12
C GLY A 49 -4.55 10.08 -12.57
N ARG A 50 -3.61 10.93 -12.17
CA ARG A 50 -2.22 10.53 -11.90
C ARG A 50 -2.04 9.56 -10.74
N TYR A 51 -3.04 9.41 -9.88
CA TYR A 51 -3.01 8.48 -8.75
C TYR A 51 -3.59 7.10 -9.05
N THR A 52 -3.98 6.83 -10.31
CA THR A 52 -4.59 5.58 -10.74
C THR A 52 -3.67 4.89 -11.75
N PRO A 53 -3.35 3.58 -11.60
CA PRO A 53 -2.65 2.81 -12.63
C PRO A 53 -3.39 2.90 -13.96
N ASP A 54 -2.66 3.21 -15.04
CA ASP A 54 -3.24 3.42 -16.38
C ASP A 54 -4.36 4.49 -16.38
N GLY A 55 -4.22 5.52 -15.55
CA GLY A 55 -5.28 6.48 -15.24
C GLY A 55 -5.39 7.70 -16.16
N ALA A 56 -4.90 7.65 -17.40
CA ALA A 56 -5.01 8.81 -18.31
C ALA A 56 -6.47 9.20 -18.59
N GLU A 57 -7.35 8.21 -18.61
CA GLU A 57 -8.81 8.33 -18.74
C GLU A 57 -9.50 7.23 -17.90
N PRO A 58 -10.82 7.28 -17.65
CA PRO A 58 -11.50 6.23 -16.91
C PRO A 58 -11.66 4.95 -17.75
N HIS A 59 -11.45 3.80 -17.10
CA HIS A 59 -11.54 2.48 -17.73
C HIS A 59 -12.42 1.50 -16.95
N GLN A 60 -13.37 2.03 -16.18
CA GLN A 60 -14.25 1.23 -15.34
C GLN A 60 -15.65 1.10 -15.95
N ARG A 61 -16.28 -0.07 -15.76
CA ARG A 61 -17.66 -0.34 -16.17
C ARG A 61 -18.39 -1.09 -15.06
N VAL A 62 -19.48 -0.51 -14.55
CA VAL A 62 -20.27 -1.14 -13.49
C VAL A 62 -20.83 -2.49 -13.96
N LEU A 63 -20.64 -3.52 -13.14
CA LEU A 63 -21.15 -4.87 -13.37
C LEU A 63 -22.30 -5.20 -12.42
N TYR A 64 -22.19 -4.77 -11.17
CA TYR A 64 -23.19 -5.00 -10.14
C TYR A 64 -23.08 -3.96 -9.03
N VAL A 65 -24.23 -3.55 -8.49
CA VAL A 65 -24.28 -2.72 -7.30
C VAL A 65 -25.51 -3.06 -6.46
N ASP A 66 -25.32 -3.13 -5.15
CA ASP A 66 -26.37 -3.14 -4.14
C ASP A 66 -25.92 -2.28 -2.94
N GLU A 67 -26.61 -2.36 -1.79
CA GLU A 67 -26.31 -1.57 -0.59
C GLU A 67 -24.99 -1.93 0.11
N ARG A 68 -24.32 -3.02 -0.27
CA ARG A 68 -23.09 -3.52 0.36
C ARG A 68 -22.00 -3.93 -0.61
N THR A 69 -22.27 -3.87 -1.91
CA THR A 69 -21.41 -4.44 -2.94
C THR A 69 -21.31 -3.47 -4.11
N ILE A 70 -20.09 -3.23 -4.58
CA ILE A 70 -19.81 -2.53 -5.84
C ILE A 70 -18.85 -3.42 -6.61
N ARG A 71 -19.29 -3.91 -7.77
CA ARG A 71 -18.47 -4.71 -8.68
C ARG A 71 -18.37 -4.01 -10.02
N PHE A 72 -17.17 -3.88 -10.54
CA PHE A 72 -16.89 -3.23 -11.82
C PHE A 72 -15.80 -3.97 -12.59
N ALA A 73 -15.91 -3.96 -13.91
CA ALA A 73 -14.80 -4.29 -14.79
C ALA A 73 -13.84 -3.10 -14.79
N TRP A 74 -12.53 -3.36 -14.81
CA TRP A 74 -11.50 -2.34 -14.93
C TRP A 74 -10.44 -2.81 -15.92
N THR A 75 -10.35 -2.13 -17.05
CA THR A 75 -9.29 -2.36 -18.04
C THR A 75 -8.03 -1.62 -17.62
N VAL A 76 -6.93 -2.35 -17.49
CA VAL A 76 -5.61 -1.80 -17.15
C VAL A 76 -4.60 -2.46 -18.06
N ASP A 77 -3.78 -1.65 -18.75
CA ASP A 77 -2.80 -2.14 -19.72
C ASP A 77 -3.44 -3.03 -20.81
N GLY A 78 -4.63 -2.62 -21.27
CA GLY A 78 -5.41 -3.33 -22.28
C GLY A 78 -6.07 -4.65 -21.84
N VAL A 79 -5.93 -5.07 -20.58
CA VAL A 79 -6.55 -6.29 -20.03
C VAL A 79 -7.72 -5.93 -19.13
N GLU A 80 -8.92 -6.45 -19.44
CA GLU A 80 -10.10 -6.30 -18.58
C GLU A 80 -9.98 -7.22 -17.36
N THR A 81 -9.96 -6.62 -16.16
CA THR A 81 -10.02 -7.32 -14.87
C THR A 81 -11.40 -7.09 -14.23
N THR A 82 -11.78 -7.88 -13.23
CA THR A 82 -12.96 -7.57 -12.39
C THR A 82 -12.54 -7.21 -10.98
N SER A 83 -12.97 -6.05 -10.49
CA SER A 83 -12.80 -5.62 -9.09
C SER A 83 -14.13 -5.60 -8.35
N GLU A 84 -14.13 -5.98 -7.07
CA GLU A 84 -15.29 -5.95 -6.19
C GLU A 84 -14.93 -5.41 -4.81
N PHE A 85 -15.73 -4.47 -4.31
CA PHE A 85 -15.85 -4.16 -2.90
C PHE A 85 -17.08 -4.86 -2.33
N ARG A 86 -16.93 -5.48 -1.16
CA ARG A 86 -18.01 -6.04 -0.34
C ARG A 86 -17.86 -5.55 1.11
N LEU A 87 -18.98 -5.16 1.72
CA LEU A 87 -19.06 -4.66 3.09
C LEU A 87 -19.78 -5.66 4.00
N ASP A 88 -19.12 -6.09 5.07
CA ASP A 88 -19.70 -6.91 6.12
C ASP A 88 -19.67 -6.16 7.47
N GLU A 89 -20.70 -6.34 8.29
CA GLU A 89 -20.76 -5.74 9.64
C GLU A 89 -19.73 -6.40 10.56
N GLU A 90 -19.04 -5.60 11.36
CA GLU A 90 -18.15 -6.04 12.43
C GLU A 90 -18.44 -5.18 13.68
N GLU A 91 -18.20 -5.69 14.89
CA GLU A 91 -18.72 -5.12 16.16
C GLU A 91 -18.50 -3.61 16.31
N ASP A 92 -17.32 -3.13 15.91
CA ASP A 92 -16.91 -1.72 16.03
C ASP A 92 -16.68 -1.03 14.67
N GLY A 93 -17.20 -1.59 13.58
CA GLY A 93 -16.98 -1.00 12.26
C GLY A 93 -17.48 -1.85 11.10
N THR A 94 -16.69 -1.87 10.03
CA THR A 94 -17.01 -2.61 8.82
C THR A 94 -15.79 -3.38 8.36
N LEU A 95 -16.01 -4.63 7.98
CA LEU A 95 -15.03 -5.39 7.23
C LEU A 95 -15.20 -5.09 5.74
N VAL A 96 -14.23 -4.39 5.16
CA VAL A 96 -14.14 -4.15 3.72
C VAL A 96 -13.37 -5.30 3.09
N THR A 97 -14.03 -6.05 2.21
CA THR A 97 -13.37 -7.03 1.34
C THR A 97 -13.22 -6.43 -0.05
N LEU A 98 -11.98 -6.29 -0.52
CA LEU A 98 -11.69 -6.05 -1.93
C LEU A 98 -11.21 -7.36 -2.57
N SER A 99 -11.73 -7.69 -3.75
CA SER A 99 -11.14 -8.73 -4.60
C SER A 99 -10.91 -8.25 -6.02
N GLN A 100 -9.88 -8.77 -6.68
CA GLN A 100 -9.62 -8.52 -8.10
C GLN A 100 -9.12 -9.78 -8.83
N THR A 101 -9.52 -9.94 -10.10
CA THR A 101 -9.11 -11.04 -11.00
C THR A 101 -8.03 -10.59 -11.98
N ASP A 102 -7.40 -11.57 -12.64
CA ASP A 102 -6.49 -11.39 -13.78
C ASP A 102 -5.25 -10.54 -13.46
N LEU A 103 -4.70 -10.73 -12.24
CA LEU A 103 -3.45 -10.09 -11.85
C LEU A 103 -2.26 -10.75 -12.58
N PRO A 104 -1.20 -9.98 -12.89
CA PRO A 104 0.05 -10.54 -13.35
C PRO A 104 0.63 -11.55 -12.35
N SER A 105 1.36 -12.55 -12.84
CA SER A 105 2.07 -13.48 -11.96
C SER A 105 3.17 -12.76 -11.15
N PHE A 106 3.50 -13.31 -9.98
CA PHE A 106 4.58 -12.79 -9.15
C PHE A 106 5.93 -12.71 -9.91
N GLU A 107 6.22 -13.70 -10.76
CA GLU A 107 7.41 -13.68 -11.63
C GLU A 107 7.40 -12.51 -12.62
N ALA A 108 6.25 -12.21 -13.26
CA ALA A 108 6.14 -11.10 -14.19
C ALA A 108 6.32 -9.73 -13.51
N ILE A 109 5.86 -9.61 -12.26
CA ILE A 109 6.06 -8.43 -11.42
C ILE A 109 7.55 -8.27 -11.08
N LEU A 110 8.21 -9.33 -10.61
CA LEU A 110 9.65 -9.31 -10.28
C LEU A 110 10.54 -9.04 -11.50
N ALA A 111 10.13 -9.53 -12.67
CA ALA A 111 10.84 -9.30 -13.93
C ALA A 111 10.55 -7.92 -14.56
N ASP A 112 9.73 -7.09 -13.92
CA ASP A 112 9.30 -5.78 -14.41
C ASP A 112 8.68 -5.83 -15.83
N THR A 113 7.86 -6.87 -16.07
CA THR A 113 7.16 -7.09 -17.35
C THR A 113 5.65 -6.97 -17.23
N ALA A 114 5.16 -6.66 -16.03
CA ALA A 114 3.74 -6.62 -15.68
C ALA A 114 3.04 -5.31 -16.06
N GLY A 115 3.79 -4.30 -16.52
CA GLY A 115 3.26 -2.98 -16.87
C GLY A 115 2.52 -2.32 -15.70
N ALA A 116 1.52 -1.49 -16.01
CA ALA A 116 0.71 -0.81 -14.98
C ALA A 116 -0.03 -1.79 -14.05
N ARG A 117 -0.36 -3.00 -14.55
CA ARG A 117 -1.04 -4.04 -13.76
C ARG A 117 -0.19 -4.55 -12.61
N GLY A 118 1.14 -4.48 -12.71
CA GLY A 118 2.04 -4.87 -11.63
C GLY A 118 1.83 -4.08 -10.34
N ALA A 119 1.25 -2.89 -10.42
CA ALA A 119 0.97 -2.04 -9.27
C ALA A 119 -0.40 -2.30 -8.61
N LEU A 120 -1.27 -3.13 -9.18
CA LEU A 120 -2.66 -3.23 -8.72
C LEU A 120 -2.79 -3.67 -7.26
N GLN A 121 -1.98 -4.64 -6.83
CA GLN A 121 -1.99 -5.10 -5.45
C GLN A 121 -1.55 -4.01 -4.47
N THR A 122 -0.44 -3.33 -4.74
CA THR A 122 0.07 -2.27 -3.85
C THR A 122 -0.76 -1.00 -3.92
N PHE A 123 -1.32 -0.66 -5.10
CA PHE A 123 -2.32 0.39 -5.28
C PHE A 123 -3.52 0.18 -4.36
N TRP A 124 -4.13 -1.00 -4.41
CA TRP A 124 -5.30 -1.29 -3.57
C TRP A 124 -4.98 -1.34 -2.08
N THR A 125 -3.81 -1.86 -1.73
CA THR A 125 -3.34 -1.89 -0.34
C THR A 125 -3.23 -0.45 0.21
N LEU A 126 -2.59 0.45 -0.54
CA LEU A 126 -2.50 1.87 -0.20
C LEU A 126 -3.86 2.56 -0.17
N ALA A 127 -4.72 2.30 -1.17
CA ALA A 127 -6.03 2.92 -1.28
C ALA A 127 -6.95 2.55 -0.11
N ILE A 128 -7.00 1.27 0.28
CA ILE A 128 -7.79 0.81 1.44
C ILE A 128 -7.22 1.37 2.74
N ALA A 129 -5.89 1.46 2.87
CA ALA A 129 -5.29 2.15 4.01
C ALA A 129 -5.73 3.64 4.06
N ASN A 130 -5.75 4.33 2.93
CA ASN A 130 -6.24 5.71 2.87
C ASN A 130 -7.75 5.82 3.13
N LEU A 131 -8.56 4.85 2.73
CA LEU A 131 -9.99 4.78 3.08
C LEU A 131 -10.16 4.65 4.60
N ALA A 132 -9.39 3.79 5.25
CA ALA A 132 -9.43 3.61 6.70
C ALA A 132 -9.06 4.90 7.45
N ASP A 133 -8.00 5.59 7.02
CA ASP A 133 -7.60 6.88 7.62
C ASP A 133 -8.61 7.99 7.34
N TYR A 134 -9.18 8.03 6.12
CA TYR A 134 -10.24 8.97 5.77
C TYR A 134 -11.46 8.81 6.68
N LEU A 135 -11.94 7.58 6.87
CA LEU A 135 -13.08 7.27 7.74
C LEU A 135 -12.79 7.54 9.21
N ALA A 136 -11.53 7.40 9.64
CA ALA A 136 -11.07 7.74 10.98
C ALA A 136 -10.84 9.24 11.19
N GLY A 137 -10.98 10.08 10.15
CA GLY A 137 -10.66 11.51 10.22
C GLY A 137 -9.17 11.82 10.41
N ARG A 138 -8.30 10.89 10.01
CA ARG A 138 -6.83 11.00 10.11
C ARG A 138 -6.25 11.62 8.84
N ALA A 139 -5.04 12.16 8.94
CA ALA A 139 -4.28 12.53 7.75
C ALA A 139 -3.96 11.28 6.92
N LEU A 140 -4.13 11.36 5.61
CA LEU A 140 -3.86 10.27 4.67
C LEU A 140 -2.36 10.20 4.35
N THR A 141 -1.88 9.01 4.01
CA THR A 141 -0.56 8.85 3.40
C THR A 141 -0.62 9.33 1.95
N PRO A 142 0.43 10.00 1.42
CA PRO A 142 0.49 10.38 0.02
C PRO A 142 0.20 9.20 -0.91
N LYS A 143 -0.57 9.45 -1.97
CA LYS A 143 -0.83 8.46 -3.04
C LYS A 143 0.38 8.37 -3.96
N CYS A 144 0.56 7.22 -4.60
CA CYS A 144 1.56 7.05 -5.67
C CYS A 144 1.16 7.88 -6.90
N ASP A 145 2.01 8.82 -7.33
CA ASP A 145 1.85 9.52 -8.61
C ASP A 145 2.47 8.69 -9.73
N PHE A 146 1.63 7.97 -10.48
CA PHE A 146 2.00 7.09 -11.59
C PHE A 146 2.47 7.84 -12.85
N THR A 147 2.59 9.17 -12.78
CA THR A 147 3.09 10.02 -13.87
C THR A 147 4.43 10.68 -13.55
N SER A 148 4.95 10.49 -12.33
CA SER A 148 6.14 11.16 -11.82
C SER A 148 7.31 10.20 -11.61
N ALA A 149 8.49 10.59 -12.09
CA ALA A 149 9.76 9.96 -11.72
C ALA A 149 10.34 10.54 -10.41
N ASP A 150 9.72 11.55 -9.80
CA ASP A 150 10.09 12.05 -8.47
C ASP A 150 9.35 11.24 -7.39
N LEU A 151 9.96 10.12 -6.99
CA LEU A 151 9.42 9.23 -5.97
C LEU A 151 9.84 9.69 -4.57
N ARG A 152 9.14 10.72 -4.09
CA ARG A 152 9.33 11.32 -2.76
C ARG A 152 8.00 11.40 -2.01
N ALA A 153 8.03 11.07 -0.73
CA ALA A 153 6.89 11.26 0.16
C ALA A 153 7.34 11.79 1.52
N GLU A 154 6.50 12.59 2.15
CA GLU A 154 6.70 13.11 3.49
C GLU A 154 5.46 12.80 4.33
N VAL A 155 5.68 12.28 5.54
CA VAL A 155 4.62 12.07 6.53
C VAL A 155 5.09 12.54 7.91
N VAL A 156 4.14 12.91 8.76
CA VAL A 156 4.39 13.18 10.17
C VAL A 156 3.84 12.01 10.99
N ILE A 157 4.64 11.53 11.93
CA ILE A 157 4.33 10.42 12.84
C ILE A 157 4.35 10.96 14.26
N ASP A 158 3.32 10.67 15.05
CA ASP A 158 3.23 11.08 16.47
C ASP A 158 4.07 10.19 17.40
N ALA A 159 5.37 10.10 17.09
CA ALA A 159 6.36 9.37 17.87
C ALA A 159 7.74 10.02 17.72
N ALA A 160 8.63 9.74 18.69
CA ALA A 160 10.02 10.20 18.66
C ALA A 160 10.82 9.54 17.51
N PRO A 161 11.81 10.25 16.91
CA PRO A 161 12.59 9.72 15.78
C PRO A 161 13.26 8.39 16.07
N GLU A 162 13.74 8.19 17.29
CA GLU A 162 14.38 6.94 17.72
C GLU A 162 13.40 5.77 17.66
N ALA A 163 12.16 5.94 18.12
CA ALA A 163 11.14 4.90 18.08
C ALA A 163 10.72 4.56 16.64
N VAL A 164 10.57 5.58 15.79
CA VAL A 164 10.29 5.38 14.36
C VAL A 164 11.46 4.65 13.69
N PHE A 165 12.70 5.07 13.94
CA PHE A 165 13.88 4.46 13.36
C PHE A 165 14.03 2.99 13.76
N GLU A 166 13.88 2.68 15.04
CA GLU A 166 13.93 1.30 15.55
C GLU A 166 12.85 0.44 14.89
N SER A 167 11.62 0.94 14.77
CA SER A 167 10.53 0.20 14.13
C SER A 167 10.78 -0.15 12.66
N MET A 168 11.62 0.62 11.97
CA MET A 168 11.98 0.38 10.56
C MET A 168 13.26 -0.45 10.38
N THR A 169 14.05 -0.64 11.43
CA THR A 169 15.40 -1.24 11.31
C THR A 169 15.61 -2.47 12.18
N GLN A 170 14.74 -2.70 13.17
CA GLN A 170 14.76 -3.91 13.98
C GLN A 170 13.81 -4.94 13.39
N THR A 171 14.31 -6.14 13.09
CA THR A 171 13.53 -7.24 12.52
C THR A 171 12.20 -7.48 13.24
N GLU A 172 12.24 -7.65 14.56
CA GLU A 172 11.04 -7.94 15.36
C GLU A 172 9.99 -6.83 15.25
N GLN A 173 10.42 -5.57 15.32
CA GLN A 173 9.49 -4.45 15.21
C GLN A 173 8.95 -4.32 13.80
N PHE A 174 9.79 -4.45 12.76
CA PHE A 174 9.36 -4.36 11.38
C PHE A 174 8.33 -5.44 11.04
N CYS A 175 8.60 -6.70 11.39
CA CYS A 175 7.66 -7.81 11.18
C CYS A 175 6.33 -7.55 11.87
N ARG A 176 6.35 -7.00 13.08
CA ARG A 176 5.15 -6.76 13.88
C ARG A 176 4.15 -5.83 13.21
N TRP A 177 4.59 -4.69 12.66
CA TRP A 177 3.66 -3.70 12.10
C TRP A 177 3.43 -3.85 10.60
N SER A 178 4.42 -4.34 9.85
CA SER A 178 4.34 -4.36 8.38
C SER A 178 3.49 -5.50 7.82
N GLY A 179 3.27 -6.56 8.62
CA GLY A 179 2.68 -7.80 8.13
C GLY A 179 3.59 -8.60 7.20
N ALA A 180 4.85 -8.18 7.04
CA ALA A 180 5.84 -8.86 6.21
C ALA A 180 6.84 -9.61 7.09
N ASN A 181 7.31 -10.75 6.61
CA ASN A 181 8.45 -11.41 7.21
C ASN A 181 9.73 -10.79 6.66
N VAL A 182 10.65 -10.38 7.52
CA VAL A 182 11.94 -9.80 7.12
C VAL A 182 13.07 -10.28 8.00
N GLU A 183 14.30 -10.18 7.50
CA GLU A 183 15.50 -10.18 8.33
C GLU A 183 16.35 -8.94 8.03
N ILE A 184 16.82 -8.28 9.09
CA ILE A 184 17.53 -7.00 9.00
C ILE A 184 18.83 -7.05 9.81
N GLU A 185 19.91 -6.62 9.18
CA GLU A 185 21.22 -6.34 9.78
C GLU A 185 21.42 -4.81 9.80
N PRO A 186 21.13 -4.13 10.93
CA PRO A 186 21.00 -2.66 10.99
C PRO A 186 22.35 -1.94 11.11
N TYR A 187 23.19 -2.03 10.08
CA TYR A 187 24.47 -1.34 10.00
C TYR A 187 24.90 -1.17 8.53
N VAL A 188 25.83 -0.26 8.24
CA VAL A 188 26.38 -0.09 6.88
C VAL A 188 27.03 -1.38 6.39
N GLY A 189 26.59 -1.88 5.23
CA GLY A 189 26.96 -3.17 4.65
C GLY A 189 26.06 -4.34 5.06
N GLY A 190 25.22 -4.14 6.07
CA GLY A 190 24.20 -5.09 6.49
C GLY A 190 23.08 -5.24 5.46
N ARG A 191 22.37 -6.36 5.54
CA ARG A 191 21.26 -6.75 4.67
C ARG A 191 19.90 -6.35 5.21
N PHE A 192 18.96 -6.13 4.30
CA PHE A 192 17.53 -6.16 4.53
C PHE A 192 16.96 -7.15 3.51
N ALA A 193 16.29 -8.20 3.96
CA ALA A 193 15.75 -9.25 3.10
C ALA A 193 14.27 -9.48 3.43
N MET A 194 13.41 -9.26 2.44
CA MET A 194 12.01 -9.68 2.50
C MET A 194 11.93 -11.20 2.41
N GLY A 195 11.16 -11.84 3.28
CA GLY A 195 11.12 -13.29 3.44
C GLY A 195 12.29 -13.89 4.24
N GLY A 196 13.26 -13.08 4.67
CA GLY A 196 14.43 -13.51 5.43
C GLY A 196 15.63 -13.92 4.56
N PHE A 197 16.77 -14.20 5.21
CA PHE A 197 18.03 -14.49 4.51
C PHE A 197 18.09 -15.88 3.88
N ASP A 198 17.19 -16.78 4.27
CA ASP A 198 17.05 -18.08 3.60
C ASP A 198 16.37 -17.93 2.23
N VAL A 199 15.43 -16.99 2.10
CA VAL A 199 14.71 -16.69 0.84
C VAL A 199 15.52 -15.76 -0.05
N ASP A 200 16.11 -14.70 0.52
CA ASP A 200 17.01 -13.78 -0.17
C ASP A 200 18.36 -13.65 0.58
N PRO A 201 19.32 -14.57 0.34
CA PRO A 201 20.63 -14.54 0.99
C PRO A 201 21.44 -13.27 0.70
N GLY A 202 21.20 -12.66 -0.47
CA GLY A 202 21.88 -11.46 -0.92
C GLY A 202 21.39 -10.23 -0.15
N GLY A 203 20.07 -10.10 -0.02
CA GLY A 203 19.39 -8.95 0.55
C GLY A 203 19.71 -7.65 -0.18
N VAL A 204 18.90 -6.62 0.06
CA VAL A 204 19.31 -5.25 -0.27
C VAL A 204 20.27 -4.74 0.81
N LYS A 205 21.23 -3.89 0.44
CA LYS A 205 22.32 -3.49 1.35
C LYS A 205 22.10 -2.10 1.91
N PHE A 206 22.29 -1.93 3.21
CA PHE A 206 22.45 -0.59 3.79
C PHE A 206 23.76 0.02 3.32
N VAL A 207 23.68 1.14 2.60
CA VAL A 207 24.85 1.90 2.14
C VAL A 207 25.07 3.17 2.95
N GLU A 208 24.04 3.62 3.67
CA GLU A 208 24.11 4.64 4.71
C GLU A 208 23.24 4.18 5.88
N PHE A 209 23.71 4.40 7.10
CA PHE A 209 22.99 4.01 8.31
C PHE A 209 23.42 4.93 9.47
N GLU A 210 22.54 5.83 9.85
CA GLU A 210 22.71 6.79 10.93
C GLU A 210 21.54 6.62 11.92
N PRO A 211 21.77 5.90 13.05
CA PRO A 211 20.73 5.61 14.03
C PRO A 211 19.91 6.83 14.43
N GLY A 212 18.58 6.68 14.42
CA GLY A 212 17.63 7.74 14.78
C GLY A 212 17.42 8.83 13.73
N ARG A 213 18.16 8.81 12.60
CA ARG A 213 18.16 9.90 11.63
C ARG A 213 17.96 9.46 10.19
N LYS A 214 18.77 8.54 9.67
CA LYS A 214 18.78 8.25 8.22
C LYS A 214 19.21 6.83 7.93
N ALA A 215 18.59 6.20 6.95
CA ALA A 215 19.17 5.02 6.31
C ALA A 215 18.90 5.01 4.81
N THR A 216 19.80 4.37 4.07
CA THR A 216 19.69 4.20 2.62
C THR A 216 19.99 2.74 2.27
N LEU A 217 19.01 2.08 1.66
CA LEU A 217 19.14 0.78 1.03
C LEU A 217 19.55 0.94 -0.43
N ARG A 218 20.44 0.06 -0.91
CA ARG A 218 20.80 -0.07 -2.32
C ARG A 218 20.48 -1.47 -2.82
N PHE A 219 19.74 -1.50 -3.91
CA PHE A 219 19.34 -2.70 -4.63
C PHE A 219 20.41 -3.05 -5.68
N ALA A 220 20.40 -4.30 -6.16
CA ALA A 220 21.41 -4.82 -7.08
C ALA A 220 21.41 -4.12 -8.44
N ASP A 221 20.25 -3.61 -8.87
CA ASP A 221 20.04 -2.84 -10.09
C ASP A 221 20.48 -1.37 -9.99
N GLY A 222 20.92 -0.93 -8.81
CA GLY A 222 21.36 0.45 -8.55
C GLY A 222 20.28 1.36 -7.96
N LEU A 223 19.02 0.91 -7.87
CA LEU A 223 17.96 1.61 -7.17
C LEU A 223 18.38 1.84 -5.72
N THR A 224 18.03 3.00 -5.20
CA THR A 224 18.18 3.34 -3.78
C THR A 224 16.82 3.69 -3.19
N ALA A 225 16.56 3.17 -1.98
CA ALA A 225 15.42 3.56 -1.15
C ALA A 225 15.97 4.14 0.15
N SER A 226 15.60 5.37 0.48
CA SER A 226 16.11 6.07 1.64
C SER A 226 14.99 6.68 2.46
N TRP A 227 15.22 6.78 3.76
CA TRP A 227 14.40 7.58 4.65
C TRP A 227 15.26 8.45 5.56
N GLU A 228 14.76 9.65 5.84
CA GLU A 228 15.33 10.62 6.77
C GLU A 228 14.26 11.05 7.78
N LEU A 229 14.67 11.17 9.05
CA LEU A 229 13.83 11.48 10.19
C LEU A 229 14.27 12.80 10.82
N GLU A 230 13.32 13.71 10.98
CA GLU A 230 13.51 14.98 11.67
C GLU A 230 12.52 15.10 12.83
N GLY A 231 13.03 15.24 14.05
CA GLY A 231 12.21 15.39 15.25
C GLY A 231 11.80 16.83 15.52
N SER A 232 10.53 17.06 15.86
CA SER A 232 10.01 18.32 16.42
C SER A 232 8.80 18.05 17.31
N ASP A 233 8.76 18.67 18.49
CA ASP A 233 7.60 18.62 19.41
C ASP A 233 7.10 17.20 19.74
N GLY A 234 8.04 16.24 19.88
CA GLY A 234 7.73 14.84 20.17
C GLY A 234 7.25 14.03 18.96
N LYS A 235 7.18 14.65 17.78
CA LYS A 235 6.80 14.04 16.50
C LYS A 235 8.00 13.88 15.58
N THR A 236 7.83 13.02 14.59
CA THR A 236 8.85 12.75 13.56
C THR A 236 8.28 13.09 12.20
N ARG A 237 8.97 13.95 11.45
CA ARG A 237 8.79 14.04 10.00
C ARG A 237 9.68 12.99 9.35
N LEU A 238 9.05 12.03 8.68
CA LEU A 238 9.72 11.02 7.87
C LEU A 238 9.64 11.46 6.41
N THR A 239 10.80 11.65 5.80
CA THR A 239 10.94 11.84 4.35
C THR A 239 11.44 10.54 3.74
N SER A 240 10.71 9.99 2.79
CA SER A 240 11.11 8.82 2.01
C SER A 240 11.40 9.22 0.57
N VAL A 241 12.47 8.66 -0.01
CA VAL A 241 12.85 8.86 -1.41
C VAL A 241 13.30 7.55 -2.04
N GLN A 242 12.81 7.25 -3.24
CA GLN A 242 13.42 6.26 -4.13
C GLN A 242 14.08 6.97 -5.32
N SER A 243 15.26 6.50 -5.73
CA SER A 243 16.02 7.09 -6.84
C SER A 243 17.01 6.09 -7.45
N GLY A 244 17.65 6.43 -8.56
CA GLY A 244 18.65 5.57 -9.21
C GLY A 244 18.07 4.49 -10.13
N PHE A 245 16.76 4.50 -10.34
CA PHE A 245 16.04 3.69 -11.32
C PHE A 245 15.97 4.40 -12.69
N ASP A 246 15.52 3.68 -13.73
CA ASP A 246 15.22 4.27 -15.04
C ASP A 246 14.00 5.19 -14.96
N PRO A 247 14.12 6.52 -15.17
CA PRO A 247 12.98 7.43 -15.07
C PRO A 247 11.90 7.19 -16.13
N ALA A 248 12.20 6.45 -17.20
CA ALA A 248 11.19 6.03 -18.17
C ALA A 248 10.34 4.83 -17.68
N ASN A 249 10.85 4.08 -16.70
CA ASN A 249 10.18 2.94 -16.08
C ASN A 249 10.29 3.02 -14.54
N PRO A 250 9.61 3.98 -13.89
CA PRO A 250 9.70 4.11 -12.44
C PRO A 250 9.11 2.87 -11.73
N PRO A 251 9.68 2.45 -10.58
CA PRO A 251 9.30 1.25 -9.83
C PRO A 251 8.01 1.48 -9.01
N TYR A 252 6.93 1.93 -9.67
CA TYR A 252 5.66 2.28 -9.02
C TYR A 252 5.08 1.16 -8.14
N PRO A 253 5.12 -0.13 -8.52
CA PRO A 253 4.61 -1.19 -7.64
C PRO A 253 5.29 -1.20 -6.28
N GLY A 254 6.63 -1.16 -6.25
CA GLY A 254 7.43 -1.14 -5.03
C GLY A 254 7.26 0.16 -4.24
N TRP A 255 7.18 1.30 -4.92
CA TRP A 255 6.93 2.59 -4.29
C TRP A 255 5.56 2.66 -3.61
N ALA A 256 4.49 2.24 -4.29
CA ALA A 256 3.15 2.18 -3.72
C ALA A 256 3.09 1.22 -2.52
N GLY A 257 3.82 0.10 -2.57
CA GLY A 257 3.93 -0.84 -1.45
C GLY A 257 4.61 -0.21 -0.24
N TRP A 258 5.69 0.55 -0.46
CA TRP A 258 6.36 1.30 0.61
C TRP A 258 5.45 2.35 1.24
N LEU A 259 4.69 3.11 0.42
CA LEU A 259 3.69 4.06 0.93
C LEU A 259 2.60 3.37 1.75
N ALA A 260 2.11 2.20 1.31
CA ALA A 260 1.15 1.43 2.10
C ALA A 260 1.73 1.03 3.46
N GLY A 261 3.01 0.61 3.50
CA GLY A 261 3.75 0.37 4.74
C GLY A 261 3.84 1.60 5.64
N LEU A 262 4.12 2.78 5.08
CA LEU A 262 4.16 4.03 5.86
C LEU A 262 2.80 4.38 6.48
N ALA A 263 1.68 4.06 5.82
CA ALA A 263 0.35 4.22 6.43
C ALA A 263 0.19 3.34 7.67
N GLU A 264 0.66 2.10 7.63
CA GLU A 264 0.58 1.19 8.76
C GLU A 264 1.56 1.53 9.88
N LEU A 265 2.79 1.92 9.53
CA LEU A 265 3.79 2.44 10.48
C LEU A 265 3.24 3.61 11.30
N ARG A 266 2.51 4.51 10.65
CA ARG A 266 1.83 5.61 11.34
C ARG A 266 0.79 5.11 12.33
N ARG A 267 -0.05 4.15 11.94
CA ARG A 267 -1.05 3.58 12.86
C ARG A 267 -0.40 2.89 14.04
N TYR A 268 0.69 2.14 13.79
CA TYR A 268 1.46 1.45 14.81
C TYR A 268 1.93 2.37 15.93
N HIS A 269 2.40 3.57 15.57
CA HIS A 269 2.87 4.57 16.53
C HIS A 269 1.76 5.45 17.11
N GLU A 270 0.72 5.77 16.32
CA GLU A 270 -0.27 6.79 16.68
C GLU A 270 -1.54 6.24 17.35
N LEU A 271 -1.86 4.96 17.19
CA LEU A 271 -3.09 4.36 17.74
C LEU A 271 -2.80 3.65 19.08
N PRO A 272 -3.45 4.07 20.19
CA PRO A 272 -3.36 3.35 21.45
C PRO A 272 -3.89 1.92 21.30
N GLY A 273 -3.09 0.93 21.72
CA GLY A 273 -3.49 -0.48 21.61
C GLY A 273 -3.63 -0.94 20.15
N TRP A 274 -2.82 -0.37 19.25
CA TRP A 274 -2.83 -0.66 17.83
C TRP A 274 -3.01 -2.15 17.52
N THR A 275 -3.88 -2.40 16.55
CA THR A 275 -4.04 -3.66 15.83
C THR A 275 -4.05 -3.30 14.36
N SER A 276 -3.44 -4.13 13.52
CA SER A 276 -3.47 -3.94 12.08
C SER A 276 -4.91 -3.81 11.57
N ILE A 277 -5.13 -2.98 10.54
CA ILE A 277 -6.43 -2.96 9.85
C ILE A 277 -6.63 -4.25 9.04
N TRP A 278 -5.55 -4.91 8.62
CA TRP A 278 -5.60 -6.07 7.75
C TRP A 278 -6.04 -7.30 8.53
N ARG A 279 -7.07 -7.99 8.04
CA ARG A 279 -7.51 -9.30 8.52
C ARG A 279 -7.03 -10.42 7.60
N GLN A 280 -6.80 -10.09 6.33
CA GLN A 280 -6.32 -11.02 5.32
C GLN A 280 -5.72 -10.24 4.15
N ILE A 281 -4.56 -10.68 3.69
CA ILE A 281 -3.95 -10.29 2.41
C ILE A 281 -3.62 -11.59 1.70
N GLU A 282 -4.28 -11.84 0.57
CA GLU A 282 -4.07 -13.04 -0.25
C GLU A 282 -3.79 -12.60 -1.68
N VAL A 283 -2.69 -13.09 -2.23
CA VAL A 283 -2.23 -12.79 -3.60
C VAL A 283 -1.76 -14.09 -4.23
N THR A 284 -2.33 -14.48 -5.37
CA THR A 284 -1.97 -15.73 -6.06
C THR A 284 -0.49 -15.73 -6.44
N GLY A 285 0.22 -16.80 -6.07
CA GLY A 285 1.61 -17.02 -6.47
C GLY A 285 2.66 -16.25 -5.67
N VAL A 286 2.27 -15.48 -4.65
CA VAL A 286 3.22 -14.93 -3.66
C VAL A 286 3.55 -16.02 -2.64
N PRO A 287 4.84 -16.29 -2.33
CA PRO A 287 5.22 -17.26 -1.31
C PRO A 287 4.66 -16.91 0.07
N GLU A 288 4.19 -17.90 0.83
CA GLU A 288 3.65 -17.69 2.19
C GLU A 288 4.70 -17.07 3.11
N GLU A 289 5.97 -17.38 2.89
CA GLU A 289 7.12 -16.89 3.67
C GLU A 289 7.33 -15.38 3.58
N MET A 290 6.69 -14.69 2.62
CA MET A 290 6.76 -13.23 2.46
C MET A 290 5.91 -12.47 3.50
N PHE A 291 4.86 -13.10 4.03
CA PHE A 291 3.94 -12.48 4.98
C PHE A 291 4.12 -13.06 6.38
N SER A 292 3.89 -12.24 7.41
CA SER A 292 3.84 -12.73 8.78
C SER A 292 2.53 -13.48 9.03
N ALA A 293 2.59 -14.61 9.75
CA ALA A 293 1.42 -15.43 10.06
C ALA A 293 0.39 -14.72 10.96
N ASP A 294 0.83 -13.73 11.74
CA ASP A 294 -0.02 -12.88 12.57
C ASP A 294 -0.19 -11.52 11.88
N LEU A 295 -1.40 -11.28 11.36
CA LEU A 295 -1.87 -9.95 10.92
C LEU A 295 -2.73 -9.27 12.02
N GLY A 296 -2.63 -9.73 13.28
CA GLY A 296 -3.40 -9.24 14.42
C GLY A 296 -2.52 -8.93 15.62
#